data_AF-A0A7D5S674-F1
#
_entry.id   AF-A0A7D5S674-F1
#
_cell.length_a   1.000
_cell.length_b   1.000
_cell.length_c   1.000
_cell.angle_alpha   90.00
_cell.angle_beta   90.00
_cell.angle_gamma   90.00
#
_symmetry.space_group_name_H-M   'P 1'
#
loop_
_entity.id
_entity.type
_entity.pdbx_description
1 polymer ?
#
loop_
_entity_poly.entity_id
_entity_poly.type
_entity_poly.pdbx_seq_one_letter_code
_entity_poly.pdbx_strand_id
1 'polypeptide(L)'
;MRDKFVEYLFKALKDDDEFHKIFCSDYLSHDIIYKSLQINNRAFGLKYSNFKQFLIDFEAIKTHPTAEINSFIINNRYKKLFDKTLLPKIKQRKIGIEEFQLEMEQQRIYGEEAERFVLRYEFDRLKGQKQIDWVAEYIVNEGYDIASYNNESDVFPNRFIEVKSYNGEVPYFFGLEMNIRWQELKDRNTGCT
;
A
#
# COMPACT_ATOMS: atom_id res chain seq x y z
N MET A 1 -24.98 28.12 -19.14
CA MET A 1 -25.84 26.96 -18.81
C MET A 1 -25.01 25.77 -18.34
N ARG A 2 -23.98 25.37 -19.10
CA ARG A 2 -23.05 24.28 -18.73
C ARG A 2 -22.41 24.44 -17.34
N ASP A 3 -21.92 25.63 -17.00
CA ASP A 3 -21.24 25.88 -15.70
C ASP A 3 -22.13 25.64 -14.49
N LYS A 4 -23.36 26.19 -14.53
CA LYS A 4 -24.34 25.98 -13.46
C LYS A 4 -24.70 24.52 -13.31
N PHE A 5 -24.80 23.80 -14.43
CA PHE A 5 -25.09 22.38 -14.41
C PHE A 5 -23.95 21.56 -13.80
N VAL A 6 -22.69 21.81 -14.18
CA VAL A 6 -21.52 21.19 -13.54
C VAL A 6 -21.48 21.51 -12.05
N GLU A 7 -21.76 22.76 -11.66
CA GLU A 7 -21.85 23.15 -10.26
C GLU A 7 -22.91 22.37 -9.49
N TYR A 8 -24.12 22.23 -10.04
CA TYR A 8 -25.19 21.47 -9.41
C TYR A 8 -24.87 19.98 -9.35
N LEU A 9 -24.28 19.41 -10.40
CA LEU A 9 -23.85 18.02 -10.42
C LEU A 9 -22.87 17.72 -9.27
N PHE A 10 -21.81 18.51 -9.14
CA PHE A 10 -20.80 18.30 -8.09
C PHE A 10 -21.37 18.52 -6.69
N LYS A 11 -22.33 19.44 -6.53
CA LYS A 11 -23.05 19.60 -5.26
C LYS A 11 -23.95 18.42 -4.94
N ALA A 12 -24.63 17.85 -5.94
CA ALA A 12 -25.52 16.71 -5.77
C ALA A 12 -24.74 15.43 -5.44
N LEU A 13 -23.57 15.24 -6.06
CA LEU A 13 -22.71 14.06 -5.86
C LEU A 13 -21.71 14.20 -4.71
N LYS A 14 -21.73 15.30 -3.97
CA LYS A 14 -20.69 15.60 -2.97
C LYS A 14 -20.57 14.57 -1.83
N ASP A 15 -21.62 13.80 -1.59
CA ASP A 15 -21.71 12.77 -0.54
C ASP A 15 -21.91 11.37 -1.13
N ASP A 16 -21.80 11.22 -2.46
CA ASP A 16 -21.98 9.94 -3.15
C ASP A 16 -20.71 9.08 -3.09
N ASP A 17 -20.84 7.84 -2.64
CA ASP A 17 -19.71 6.95 -2.42
C ASP A 17 -19.01 6.55 -3.73
N GLU A 18 -19.77 6.36 -4.81
CA GLU A 18 -19.23 5.98 -6.12
C GLU A 18 -18.44 7.15 -6.73
N PHE A 19 -18.96 8.37 -6.60
CA PHE A 19 -18.26 9.60 -6.94
C PHE A 19 -16.94 9.72 -6.15
N HIS A 20 -16.95 9.45 -4.84
CA HIS A 20 -15.73 9.47 -4.04
C HIS A 20 -14.73 8.35 -4.36
N LYS A 21 -15.15 7.23 -4.98
CA LYS A 21 -14.24 6.18 -5.47
C LYS A 21 -13.48 6.64 -6.71
N ILE A 22 -14.11 7.44 -7.57
CA ILE A 22 -13.45 8.03 -8.75
C ILE A 22 -12.43 9.10 -8.32
N PHE A 23 -12.83 9.95 -7.36
CA PHE A 23 -12.03 11.09 -6.89
C PHE A 23 -11.36 10.82 -5.53
N CYS A 24 -10.65 9.70 -5.40
CA CYS A 24 -9.85 9.36 -4.21
C CYS A 24 -8.35 9.69 -4.40
N SER A 25 -7.58 9.62 -3.31
CA SER A 25 -6.13 9.86 -3.32
C SER A 25 -5.36 8.97 -4.30
N ASP A 26 -5.79 7.73 -4.50
CA ASP A 26 -5.08 6.76 -5.34
C ASP A 26 -5.09 7.14 -6.82
N TYR A 27 -6.08 7.95 -7.21
CA TYR A 27 -6.25 8.41 -8.58
C TYR A 27 -6.01 9.90 -8.77
N LEU A 28 -5.76 10.64 -7.68
CA LEU A 28 -5.58 12.08 -7.71
C LEU A 28 -4.13 12.48 -7.41
N SER A 29 -3.56 13.26 -8.33
CA SER A 29 -2.23 13.86 -8.15
C SER A 29 -2.29 15.36 -8.46
N HIS A 30 -1.29 16.11 -8.00
CA HIS A 30 -1.17 17.52 -8.34
C HIS A 30 -0.18 17.69 -9.48
N ASP A 31 -0.63 18.28 -10.58
CA ASP A 31 0.25 18.68 -11.67
C ASP A 31 0.90 20.03 -11.34
N ILE A 32 2.23 20.02 -11.19
CA ILE A 32 3.01 21.20 -10.82
C ILE A 32 3.10 22.19 -11.98
N ILE A 33 3.18 21.70 -13.22
CA ILE A 33 3.39 22.51 -14.43
C ILE A 33 2.12 23.30 -14.75
N TYR A 34 0.97 22.61 -14.78
CA TYR A 34 -0.33 23.19 -15.10
C TYR A 34 -1.07 23.74 -13.88
N LYS A 35 -0.50 23.57 -12.67
CA LYS A 35 -1.06 24.03 -11.38
C LYS A 35 -2.51 23.57 -11.18
N SER A 36 -2.79 22.34 -11.58
CA SER A 36 -4.13 21.76 -11.55
C SER A 36 -4.11 20.35 -11.00
N LEU A 37 -5.28 19.89 -10.56
CA LEU A 37 -5.46 18.54 -10.07
C LEU A 37 -5.60 17.60 -11.28
N GLN A 38 -4.80 16.54 -11.27
CA GLN A 38 -4.74 15.50 -12.27
C GLN A 38 -5.47 14.26 -11.76
N ILE A 39 -6.18 13.59 -12.67
CA ILE A 39 -6.95 12.37 -12.42
C ILE A 39 -6.39 11.27 -13.32
N ASN A 40 -5.92 10.17 -12.73
CA ASN A 40 -5.46 9.01 -13.48
C ASN A 40 -6.63 8.39 -14.27
N ASN A 41 -6.41 7.97 -15.52
CA ASN A 41 -7.48 7.35 -16.33
C ASN A 41 -8.05 6.05 -15.70
N ARG A 42 -7.29 5.37 -14.84
CA ARG A 42 -7.77 4.21 -14.06
C ARG A 42 -8.96 4.53 -13.15
N ALA A 43 -9.13 5.79 -12.74
CA ALA A 43 -10.25 6.25 -11.91
C ALA A 43 -11.62 5.89 -12.49
N PHE A 44 -11.72 5.89 -13.83
CA PHE A 44 -12.99 5.72 -14.52
C PHE A 44 -13.26 4.26 -14.90
N GLY A 45 -12.23 3.43 -15.07
CA GLY A 45 -12.36 2.05 -15.54
C GLY A 45 -13.31 1.90 -16.74
N LEU A 46 -13.86 0.70 -16.93
CA LEU A 46 -14.97 0.49 -17.88
C LEU A 46 -16.30 1.00 -17.30
N LYS A 47 -16.49 0.84 -15.98
CA LYS A 47 -17.73 1.12 -15.27
C LYS A 47 -18.17 2.59 -15.38
N TYR A 48 -17.24 3.53 -15.31
CA TYR A 48 -17.52 4.97 -15.34
C TYR A 48 -17.10 5.65 -16.65
N SER A 49 -16.97 4.87 -17.74
CA SER A 49 -16.57 5.38 -19.05
C SER A 49 -17.54 6.45 -19.58
N ASN A 50 -18.84 6.26 -19.43
CA ASN A 50 -19.86 7.24 -19.80
C ASN A 50 -19.77 8.51 -18.95
N PHE A 51 -19.53 8.37 -17.64
CA PHE A 51 -19.36 9.52 -16.75
C PHE A 51 -18.10 10.31 -17.08
N LYS A 52 -17.01 9.62 -17.42
CA LYS A 52 -15.77 10.24 -17.93
C LYS A 52 -16.04 11.08 -19.18
N GLN A 53 -16.69 10.49 -20.18
CA GLN A 53 -17.00 11.18 -21.43
C GLN A 53 -17.86 12.41 -21.18
N PHE A 54 -18.87 12.26 -20.33
CA PHE A 54 -19.71 13.37 -19.90
C PHE A 54 -18.89 14.50 -19.24
N LEU A 55 -17.94 14.20 -18.34
CA LEU A 55 -17.09 15.23 -17.73
C LEU A 55 -16.20 15.95 -18.75
N ILE A 56 -15.79 15.27 -19.82
CA ILE A 56 -15.04 15.85 -20.94
C ILE A 56 -15.95 16.75 -21.78
N ASP A 57 -17.14 16.28 -22.14
CA ASP A 57 -18.11 17.01 -22.98
C ASP A 57 -18.57 18.32 -22.32
N PHE A 58 -18.70 18.31 -20.99
CA PHE A 58 -19.02 19.49 -20.19
C PHE A 58 -17.79 20.31 -19.78
N GLU A 59 -16.61 19.95 -20.28
CA GLU A 59 -15.31 20.59 -20.04
C GLU A 59 -14.94 20.69 -18.56
N ALA A 60 -15.48 19.80 -17.71
CA ALA A 60 -15.12 19.68 -16.30
C ALA A 60 -13.69 19.15 -16.15
N ILE A 61 -13.31 18.20 -17.00
CA ILE A 61 -11.96 17.66 -17.13
C ILE A 61 -11.52 17.72 -18.60
N LYS A 62 -10.22 17.68 -18.84
CA LYS A 62 -9.60 17.63 -20.18
C LYS A 62 -8.50 16.60 -20.19
N THR A 63 -8.17 16.04 -21.35
CA THR A 63 -6.98 15.19 -21.49
C THR A 63 -5.73 15.97 -21.08
N HIS A 64 -4.80 15.29 -20.43
CA HIS A 64 -3.51 15.88 -20.10
C HIS A 64 -2.80 16.35 -21.38
N PRO A 65 -2.19 17.56 -21.41
CA PRO A 65 -1.56 18.09 -22.62
C PRO A 65 -0.34 17.28 -23.10
N THR A 66 0.37 16.65 -22.17
CA THR A 66 1.46 15.70 -22.47
C THR A 66 0.86 14.34 -22.82
N ALA A 67 1.03 13.90 -24.08
CA ALA A 67 0.36 12.74 -24.65
C ALA A 67 0.78 11.40 -24.02
N GLU A 68 2.00 11.33 -23.47
CA GLU A 68 2.53 10.15 -22.79
C GLU A 68 1.86 9.93 -21.42
N ILE A 69 1.22 10.97 -20.86
CA ILE A 69 0.57 10.92 -19.56
C ILE A 69 -0.90 10.57 -19.76
N ASN A 70 -1.24 9.29 -19.52
CA ASN A 70 -2.61 8.78 -19.59
C ASN A 70 -3.48 9.24 -18.41
N SER A 71 -3.78 10.54 -18.38
CA SER A 71 -4.54 11.18 -17.32
C SER A 71 -5.36 12.37 -17.82
N PHE A 72 -6.17 12.92 -16.93
CA PHE A 72 -6.99 14.09 -17.17
C PHE A 72 -6.62 15.21 -16.21
N ILE A 73 -6.75 16.45 -16.66
CA ILE A 73 -6.58 17.64 -15.83
C ILE A 73 -7.96 18.26 -15.58
N ILE A 74 -8.21 18.66 -14.34
CA ILE A 74 -9.40 19.43 -14.00
C ILE A 74 -9.30 20.82 -14.60
N ASN A 75 -10.39 21.26 -15.23
CA ASN A 75 -10.42 22.60 -15.79
C ASN A 75 -10.35 23.64 -14.66
N ASN A 76 -9.37 24.54 -14.73
CA ASN A 76 -9.11 25.55 -13.70
C ASN A 76 -10.33 26.39 -13.33
N ARG A 77 -11.28 26.58 -14.25
CA ARG A 77 -12.56 27.25 -13.99
C ARG A 77 -13.37 26.60 -12.86
N TYR A 78 -13.25 25.29 -12.69
CA TYR A 78 -13.95 24.51 -11.66
C TYR A 78 -13.04 24.16 -10.48
N LYS A 79 -11.76 24.55 -10.48
CA LYS A 79 -10.81 24.19 -9.41
C LYS A 79 -11.37 24.48 -8.01
N LYS A 80 -11.92 25.67 -7.79
CA LYS A 80 -12.52 26.05 -6.49
C LYS A 80 -13.69 25.16 -6.09
N LEU A 81 -14.50 24.72 -7.06
CA LEU A 81 -15.62 23.81 -6.83
C LEU A 81 -15.11 22.44 -6.42
N PHE A 82 -14.17 21.86 -7.18
CA PHE A 82 -13.52 20.58 -6.86
C PHE A 82 -12.83 20.62 -5.49
N ASP A 83 -12.09 21.69 -5.21
CA ASP A 83 -11.42 21.88 -3.92
C ASP A 83 -12.44 21.84 -2.78
N LYS A 84 -13.60 22.49 -2.94
CA LYS A 84 -14.64 22.54 -1.91
C LYS A 84 -15.40 21.21 -1.75
N THR A 85 -15.64 20.48 -2.83
CA THR A 85 -16.44 19.24 -2.79
C THR A 85 -15.61 18.00 -2.46
N LEU A 86 -14.36 17.93 -2.93
CA LEU A 86 -13.54 16.72 -2.84
C LEU A 86 -12.50 16.76 -1.71
N LEU A 87 -11.82 17.89 -1.50
CA LEU A 87 -10.75 17.95 -0.50
C LEU A 87 -11.19 17.58 0.91
N PRO A 88 -12.39 17.93 1.40
CA PRO A 88 -12.82 17.51 2.74
C PRO A 88 -12.81 15.98 2.91
N LYS A 89 -13.28 15.24 1.90
CA LYS A 89 -13.37 13.77 1.92
C LYS A 89 -12.03 13.12 1.63
N ILE A 90 -11.22 13.69 0.74
CA ILE A 90 -9.85 13.22 0.49
C ILE A 90 -8.97 13.40 1.73
N LYS A 91 -9.12 14.52 2.45
CA LYS A 91 -8.39 14.76 3.70
C LYS A 91 -8.84 13.86 4.84
N GLN A 92 -10.12 13.47 4.89
CA GLN A 92 -10.61 12.46 5.84
C GLN A 92 -10.04 11.06 5.56
N ARG A 93 -9.68 10.76 4.30
CA ARG A 93 -9.14 9.45 3.87
C ARG A 93 -7.62 9.39 3.81
N LYS A 94 -6.91 10.51 3.96
CA LYS A 94 -5.47 10.47 4.21
C LYS A 94 -5.29 10.05 5.66
N ILE A 95 -4.89 8.80 5.85
CA ILE A 95 -4.08 8.39 7.00
C ILE A 95 -3.13 9.55 7.28
N GLY A 96 -3.27 10.17 8.46
CA GLY A 96 -2.43 11.30 8.84
C GLY A 96 -0.96 10.88 8.75
N ILE A 97 -0.03 11.83 8.60
CA ILE A 97 1.41 11.49 8.66
C ILE A 97 1.69 10.65 9.92
N GLU A 98 1.04 10.98 11.04
CA GLU A 98 1.13 10.22 12.28
C GLU A 98 0.63 8.77 12.15
N GLU A 99 -0.54 8.54 11.54
CA GLU A 99 -1.11 7.21 11.37
C GLU A 99 -0.29 6.37 10.37
N PHE A 100 0.31 7.00 9.37
CA PHE A 100 1.22 6.34 8.43
C PHE A 100 2.51 5.91 9.14
N GLN A 101 3.05 6.77 10.00
CA GLN A 101 4.21 6.41 10.83
C GLN A 101 3.88 5.27 11.79
N LEU A 102 2.67 5.24 12.36
CA LEU A 102 2.19 4.13 13.18
C LEU A 102 2.12 2.82 12.37
N GLU A 103 1.59 2.85 11.15
CA GLU A 103 1.55 1.66 10.28
C GLU A 103 2.96 1.16 9.91
N MET A 104 3.89 2.06 9.58
CA MET A 104 5.27 1.68 9.27
C MET A 104 5.98 1.08 10.49
N GLU A 105 5.81 1.69 11.67
CA GLU A 105 6.41 1.17 12.89
C GLU A 105 5.81 -0.20 13.24
N GLN A 106 4.51 -0.36 13.04
CA GLN A 106 3.85 -1.64 13.23
C GLN A 106 4.40 -2.69 12.27
N GLN A 107 4.56 -2.39 10.98
CA GLN A 107 5.21 -3.28 10.01
C GLN A 107 6.65 -3.63 10.38
N ARG A 108 7.39 -2.69 10.96
CA ARG A 108 8.77 -2.90 11.43
C ARG A 108 8.83 -3.89 12.60
N ILE A 109 8.04 -3.64 13.66
CA ILE A 109 7.93 -4.53 14.84
C ILE A 109 7.59 -5.94 14.39
N TYR A 110 6.64 -6.00 13.47
CA TYR A 110 6.19 -7.20 12.83
C TYR A 110 7.32 -7.95 12.12
N GLY A 111 7.99 -7.33 11.14
CA GLY A 111 9.15 -7.95 10.47
C GLY A 111 10.15 -8.54 11.46
N GLU A 112 10.52 -7.77 12.48
CA GLU A 112 11.45 -8.17 13.53
C GLU A 112 10.96 -9.38 14.36
N GLU A 113 9.68 -9.44 14.71
CA GLU A 113 9.09 -10.59 15.41
C GLU A 113 9.07 -11.86 14.55
N ALA A 114 8.76 -11.72 13.27
CA ALA A 114 8.77 -12.84 12.33
C ALA A 114 10.19 -13.39 12.17
N GLU A 115 11.19 -12.54 11.98
CA GLU A 115 12.60 -12.93 11.87
C GLU A 115 13.09 -13.64 13.14
N ARG A 116 12.79 -13.11 14.34
CA ARG A 116 13.10 -13.79 15.61
C ARG A 116 12.48 -15.17 15.73
N PHE A 117 11.24 -15.32 15.27
CA PHE A 117 10.58 -16.62 15.28
C PHE A 117 11.30 -17.61 14.36
N VAL A 118 11.68 -17.21 13.15
CA VAL A 118 12.43 -18.08 12.23
C VAL A 118 13.78 -18.48 12.82
N LEU A 119 14.51 -17.55 13.43
CA LEU A 119 15.78 -17.86 14.11
C LEU A 119 15.60 -18.96 15.15
N ARG A 120 14.57 -18.82 16.01
CA ARG A 120 14.28 -19.82 17.04
C ARG A 120 13.85 -21.15 16.42
N TYR A 121 13.00 -21.13 15.40
CA TYR A 121 12.56 -22.32 14.68
C TYR A 121 13.74 -23.08 14.06
N GLU A 122 14.66 -22.36 13.40
CA GLU A 122 15.84 -22.97 12.77
C GLU A 122 16.84 -23.49 13.82
N PHE A 123 17.02 -22.77 14.92
CA PHE A 123 17.81 -23.23 16.06
C PHE A 123 17.27 -24.53 16.64
N ASP A 124 15.95 -24.60 16.88
CA ASP A 124 15.28 -25.79 17.40
C ASP A 124 15.33 -26.95 16.38
N ARG A 125 15.14 -26.67 15.08
CA ARG A 125 15.25 -27.66 13.98
C ARG A 125 16.64 -28.29 13.93
N LEU A 126 17.69 -27.53 14.25
CA LEU A 126 19.09 -27.96 14.29
C LEU A 126 19.53 -28.36 15.71
N LYS A 127 18.57 -28.66 16.61
CA LYS A 127 18.77 -29.13 17.98
C LYS A 127 19.71 -28.26 18.82
N GLY A 128 19.77 -26.96 18.51
CA GLY A 128 20.65 -26.01 19.17
C GLY A 128 22.15 -26.26 18.98
N GLN A 129 22.55 -27.05 17.98
CA GLN A 129 23.95 -27.39 17.72
C GLN A 129 24.64 -26.40 16.78
N LYS A 130 23.88 -25.49 16.17
CA LYS A 130 24.36 -24.51 15.19
C LYS A 130 24.03 -23.10 15.64
N GLN A 131 24.95 -22.19 15.36
CA GLN A 131 24.70 -20.76 15.44
C GLN A 131 24.00 -20.32 14.14
N ILE A 132 22.83 -19.73 14.24
CA ILE A 132 22.06 -19.23 13.10
C ILE A 132 22.28 -17.72 13.01
N ASP A 133 22.60 -17.22 11.82
CA ASP A 133 22.96 -15.82 11.64
C ASP A 133 21.75 -14.99 11.19
N TRP A 134 21.47 -13.91 11.92
CA TRP A 134 20.44 -12.93 11.59
C TRP A 134 21.04 -11.83 10.71
N VAL A 135 21.07 -12.06 9.41
CA VAL A 135 21.77 -11.19 8.45
C VAL A 135 21.13 -9.81 8.34
N ALA A 136 19.80 -9.75 8.40
CA ALA A 136 19.06 -8.49 8.33
C ALA A 136 19.39 -7.49 9.46
N GLU A 137 19.94 -7.94 10.60
CA GLU A 137 20.37 -7.04 11.69
C GLU A 137 21.53 -6.13 11.27
N TYR A 138 22.41 -6.60 10.36
CA TYR A 138 23.64 -5.88 10.00
C TYR A 138 23.76 -5.54 8.51
N ILE A 139 23.18 -6.32 7.58
CA ILE A 139 23.22 -6.01 6.14
C ILE A 139 21.85 -6.20 5.50
N VAL A 140 21.24 -5.09 5.06
CA VAL A 140 19.89 -5.04 4.47
C VAL A 140 19.85 -5.51 3.00
N ASN A 141 20.99 -5.58 2.31
CA ASN A 141 21.06 -5.78 0.86
C ASN A 141 21.55 -7.17 0.41
N GLU A 142 21.62 -8.15 1.31
CA GLU A 142 22.08 -9.51 0.98
C GLU A 142 21.02 -10.33 0.21
N GLY A 143 19.75 -9.93 0.27
CA GLY A 143 18.65 -10.61 -0.41
C GLY A 143 18.11 -11.84 0.33
N TYR A 144 18.44 -11.97 1.61
CA TYR A 144 17.90 -12.92 2.58
C TYR A 144 18.07 -12.34 3.99
N ASP A 145 17.20 -12.73 4.92
CA ASP A 145 17.21 -12.20 6.29
C ASP A 145 17.98 -13.10 7.26
N ILE A 146 17.99 -14.41 7.02
CA ILE A 146 18.59 -15.42 7.91
C ILE A 146 19.47 -16.39 7.12
N ALA A 147 20.68 -16.64 7.62
CA ALA A 147 21.56 -17.69 7.14
C ALA A 147 21.60 -18.87 8.12
N SER A 148 21.28 -20.05 7.60
CA SER A 148 21.11 -21.30 8.34
C SER A 148 21.76 -22.48 7.58
N TYR A 149 21.57 -23.69 8.10
CA TYR A 149 22.14 -24.94 7.60
C TYR A 149 21.03 -25.89 7.18
N ASN A 150 21.22 -26.64 6.10
CA ASN A 150 20.27 -27.68 5.73
C ASN A 150 20.29 -28.80 6.77
N ASN A 151 21.47 -29.21 7.23
CA ASN A 151 21.66 -30.31 8.19
C ASN A 151 22.62 -29.97 9.34
N GLU A 152 22.52 -30.74 10.43
CA GLU A 152 23.41 -30.65 11.61
C GLU A 152 24.89 -30.91 11.27
N SER A 153 25.17 -31.69 10.22
CA SER A 153 26.54 -32.00 9.77
C SER A 153 27.20 -30.90 8.95
N ASP A 154 26.44 -29.92 8.46
CA ASP A 154 26.97 -28.93 7.52
C ASP A 154 27.96 -27.98 8.21
N VAL A 155 29.09 -27.72 7.57
CA VAL A 155 30.17 -26.89 8.15
C VAL A 155 29.90 -25.40 7.94
N PHE A 156 29.33 -25.03 6.80
CA PHE A 156 29.03 -23.65 6.42
C PHE A 156 27.53 -23.47 6.18
N PRO A 157 26.99 -22.26 6.42
CA PRO A 157 25.62 -21.94 6.07
C PRO A 157 25.35 -22.19 4.59
N ASN A 158 24.28 -22.91 4.29
CA ASN A 158 23.88 -23.31 2.94
C ASN A 158 22.35 -23.26 2.75
N ARG A 159 21.66 -22.58 3.66
CA ARG A 159 20.23 -22.29 3.63
C ARG A 159 20.04 -20.81 3.92
N PHE A 160 19.52 -20.07 2.95
CA PHE A 160 19.30 -18.63 3.06
C PHE A 160 17.79 -18.38 3.00
N ILE A 161 17.26 -17.71 4.01
CA ILE A 161 15.82 -17.61 4.24
C ILE A 161 15.42 -16.14 4.17
N GLU A 162 14.46 -15.85 3.29
CA GLU A 162 13.75 -14.58 3.27
C GLU A 162 12.49 -14.73 4.13
N VAL A 163 12.33 -13.83 5.10
CA VAL A 163 11.22 -13.84 6.05
C VAL A 163 10.20 -12.81 5.62
N LYS A 164 8.99 -13.28 5.37
CA LYS A 164 7.84 -12.44 5.11
C LYS A 164 6.81 -12.64 6.19
N SER A 165 6.05 -11.59 6.41
CA SER A 165 5.14 -11.53 7.52
C SER A 165 3.81 -10.98 7.04
N TYR A 166 2.73 -11.67 7.41
CA TYR A 166 1.44 -11.45 6.76
C TYR A 166 0.28 -11.70 7.71
N ASN A 167 -0.88 -11.17 7.33
CA ASN A 167 -2.11 -11.32 8.09
C ASN A 167 -3.02 -12.35 7.39
N GLY A 168 -3.11 -13.57 7.94
CA GLY A 168 -3.95 -14.65 7.42
C GLY A 168 -4.04 -15.85 8.37
N GLU A 169 -4.64 -16.97 7.96
CA GLU A 169 -5.07 -18.03 8.90
C GLU A 169 -4.03 -19.15 9.17
N VAL A 170 -3.07 -19.44 8.28
CA VAL A 170 -2.20 -20.62 8.43
C VAL A 170 -0.77 -20.31 7.98
N PRO A 171 0.27 -20.38 8.84
CA PRO A 171 1.66 -20.22 8.39
C PRO A 171 2.00 -21.23 7.28
N TYR A 172 2.69 -20.79 6.23
CA TYR A 172 3.07 -21.68 5.14
C TYR A 172 4.45 -21.33 4.58
N PHE A 173 5.13 -22.34 4.03
CA PHE A 173 6.41 -22.21 3.35
C PHE A 173 6.20 -22.15 1.84
N PHE A 174 6.84 -21.20 1.16
CA PHE A 174 7.03 -21.24 -0.29
C PHE A 174 8.53 -21.28 -0.61
N GLY A 175 9.07 -22.48 -0.81
CA GLY A 175 10.50 -22.64 -1.14
C GLY A 175 11.42 -22.18 0.00
N LEU A 176 12.25 -21.16 -0.26
CA LEU A 176 13.15 -20.53 0.71
C LEU A 176 12.52 -19.31 1.42
N GLU A 177 11.26 -19.00 1.11
CA GLU A 177 10.51 -17.90 1.70
C GLU A 177 9.58 -18.44 2.80
N MET A 178 9.70 -17.88 4.00
CA MET A 178 8.89 -18.28 5.15
C MET A 178 7.90 -17.19 5.50
N ASN A 179 6.60 -17.52 5.46
CA ASN A 179 5.50 -16.59 5.76
C ASN A 179 4.91 -16.88 7.14
N ILE A 180 5.05 -15.94 8.08
CA ILE A 180 4.59 -16.09 9.47
C ILE A 180 3.34 -15.26 9.76
N ARG A 181 2.41 -15.85 10.52
CA ARG A 181 1.17 -15.25 10.98
C ARG A 181 1.36 -14.47 12.29
N TRP A 182 0.84 -13.25 12.36
CA TRP A 182 0.90 -12.38 13.54
C TRP A 182 0.29 -12.94 14.83
N GLN A 183 -0.89 -13.56 14.73
CA GLN A 183 -1.65 -13.94 15.91
C GLN A 183 -0.93 -15.04 16.72
N GLU A 184 -0.22 -15.94 16.05
CA GLU A 184 0.57 -17.00 16.70
C GLU A 184 1.80 -16.48 17.45
N LEU A 185 2.38 -15.36 17.01
CA LEU A 185 3.49 -14.69 17.71
C LEU A 185 3.01 -14.11 19.05
N LYS A 186 1.78 -13.57 19.10
CA LYS A 186 1.16 -13.07 20.34
C LYS A 186 0.79 -14.18 21.32
N ASP A 187 0.19 -15.25 20.83
CA ASP A 187 -0.29 -16.37 21.66
C ASP A 187 0.87 -17.17 22.29
N ARG A 188 2.10 -17.09 21.74
CA ARG A 188 3.30 -17.74 22.32
C ARG A 188 4.15 -16.85 23.22
N ASN A 189 4.13 -15.52 23.02
CA ASN A 189 4.81 -14.57 23.91
C ASN A 189 3.98 -14.23 25.17
N THR A 190 2.68 -14.48 25.13
CA THR A 190 1.84 -14.48 26.32
C THR A 190 1.68 -15.92 26.79
N GLY A 191 2.56 -16.37 27.69
CA GLY A 191 2.35 -17.62 28.41
C GLY A 191 1.07 -17.54 29.27
N CYS A 192 -0.08 -17.77 28.65
CA CYS A 192 -1.31 -18.15 29.32
C CYS A 192 -1.67 -19.55 28.82
N THR A 193 -1.24 -20.53 29.61
CA THR A 193 -1.90 -21.83 29.74
C THR A 193 -3.35 -21.65 30.15
#